data_AF-A0A418AYY7-F1
#
_entry.id   AF-A0A418AYY7-F1
#
_cell.length_a   1.000
_cell.length_b   1.000
_cell.length_c   1.000
_cell.angle_alpha   90.00
_cell.angle_beta   90.00
_cell.angle_gamma   90.00
#
_symmetry.space_group_name_H-M   'P 1'
#
loop_
_entity.id
_entity.type
_entity.pdbx_description
1 polymer ?
#
loop_
_entity_poly.entity_id
_entity_poly.type
_entity_poly.pdbx_seq_one_letter_code
_entity_poly.pdbx_strand_id
1 'polypeptide(L)'
;MVALPLPTAFARLAKCGGLGLAAVDCHISILVGMNTSAATEAPAPAVAWSEQLTSVEAITLVGLPIASFVLIYILLRIVWKPLASNPKYSLPLASSVPHYGATTGATTSQGNPIEEGEVAGDYEDHWTKTFDFVFLIGMVLYLAVVVALTWVYSPEYFTTPLFWWSQLPKVGCMMIVSMIGGLICRMFCSVDSNGYIITNKSSAFKVNYTRKLQHFAAYMVPLVMHTNFHGPLALAWGDFFTMIGFLVLIKPVRESLSFFMLQFNSLDRPEDRPHTLKWIIAGNIAPGLFILMFFKWLFAENGDLVYIIVFITGIGDGLAEPVGIMWGKHKYKTTACFSTRAYTRSWEGSTCVFLSGMIFPALQYADFDSFAQVLVSMIVLPPTMAYAEAIAPHTMDTPVLMIGCGIILWVITTFV
;
A
#
# COMPACT_ATOMS: atom_id res chain seq x y z
N MET A 1 3.36 27.68 -34.35
CA MET A 1 2.74 27.98 -33.04
C MET A 1 1.22 27.94 -33.23
N VAL A 2 0.61 26.80 -32.98
CA VAL A 2 -0.85 26.65 -32.92
C VAL A 2 -1.13 26.01 -31.56
N ALA A 3 -1.79 26.74 -30.68
CA ALA A 3 -2.17 26.30 -29.37
C ALA A 3 -3.28 25.25 -29.49
N LEU A 4 -3.02 24.02 -29.06
CA LEU A 4 -4.07 23.06 -28.79
C LEU A 4 -4.85 23.51 -27.54
N PRO A 5 -6.18 23.39 -27.52
CA PRO A 5 -6.98 23.73 -26.36
C PRO A 5 -6.75 22.66 -25.26
N LEU A 6 -6.39 23.13 -24.06
CA LEU A 6 -6.14 22.36 -22.84
C LEU A 6 -7.21 21.28 -22.45
N PRO A 7 -8.51 21.38 -22.81
CA PRO A 7 -9.52 20.39 -22.39
C PRO A 7 -9.35 18.99 -23.01
N THR A 8 -8.80 18.88 -24.23
CA THR A 8 -8.70 17.58 -24.92
C THR A 8 -7.50 16.74 -24.48
N ALA A 9 -6.48 17.34 -23.89
CA ALA A 9 -5.34 16.61 -23.31
C ALA A 9 -5.71 15.93 -21.98
N PHE A 10 -6.57 16.55 -21.17
CA PHE A 10 -7.01 16.00 -19.89
C PHE A 10 -8.04 14.87 -20.05
N ALA A 11 -8.97 14.99 -21.02
CA ALA A 11 -9.88 13.90 -21.37
C ALA A 11 -9.13 12.66 -21.93
N ARG A 12 -8.00 12.86 -22.60
CA ARG A 12 -7.12 11.76 -23.04
C ARG A 12 -6.31 11.15 -21.88
N LEU A 13 -5.94 11.94 -20.87
CA LEU A 13 -5.29 11.45 -19.65
C LEU A 13 -6.27 10.67 -18.75
N ALA A 14 -7.55 11.07 -18.68
CA ALA A 14 -8.60 10.27 -18.06
C ALA A 14 -8.85 8.95 -18.81
N LYS A 15 -8.81 8.96 -20.15
CA LYS A 15 -8.77 7.72 -20.97
C LYS A 15 -7.50 6.89 -20.76
N CYS A 16 -6.38 7.50 -20.35
CA CYS A 16 -5.13 6.82 -20.01
C CYS A 16 -5.02 6.39 -18.54
N GLY A 17 -6.00 6.72 -17.68
CA GLY A 17 -6.17 6.11 -16.36
C GLY A 17 -6.53 4.62 -16.48
N GLY A 18 -7.11 4.21 -17.61
CA GLY A 18 -7.11 2.83 -18.08
C GLY A 18 -5.81 2.50 -18.81
N LEU A 19 -4.74 2.22 -18.05
CA LEU A 19 -3.52 1.68 -18.64
C LEU A 19 -3.76 0.21 -19.00
N GLY A 20 -4.45 -0.05 -20.12
CA GLY A 20 -4.71 -1.44 -20.52
C GLY A 20 -5.57 -1.74 -21.73
N LEU A 21 -6.12 -0.80 -22.51
CA LEU A 21 -6.99 -1.22 -23.63
C LEU A 21 -7.08 -0.19 -24.77
N ALA A 22 -6.05 -0.13 -25.62
CA ALA A 22 -6.18 0.57 -26.92
C ALA A 22 -5.25 0.07 -28.03
N ALA A 23 -4.32 -0.85 -27.77
CA ALA A 23 -3.27 -1.18 -28.74
C ALA A 23 -3.39 -2.55 -29.42
N VAL A 24 -4.42 -3.38 -29.13
CA VAL A 24 -4.45 -4.77 -29.63
C VAL A 24 -5.69 -5.17 -30.45
N ASP A 25 -6.83 -4.49 -30.34
CA ASP A 25 -8.07 -4.97 -31.01
C ASP A 25 -8.36 -4.38 -32.40
N CYS A 26 -7.48 -3.56 -32.98
CA CYS A 26 -7.73 -2.91 -34.28
C CYS A 26 -7.13 -3.68 -35.47
N HIS A 27 -7.21 -5.02 -35.50
CA HIS A 27 -6.75 -5.76 -36.69
C HIS A 27 -7.49 -7.05 -37.07
N ILE A 28 -8.55 -7.46 -36.39
CA ILE A 28 -9.31 -8.67 -36.77
C ILE A 28 -10.81 -8.41 -36.63
N SER A 29 -11.39 -7.63 -37.54
CA SER A 29 -12.84 -7.62 -37.86
C SER A 29 -13.11 -6.74 -39.08
N ILE A 30 -12.48 -7.06 -40.22
CA ILE A 30 -12.95 -6.60 -41.53
C ILE A 30 -12.94 -7.83 -42.43
N LEU A 31 -13.99 -8.64 -42.37
CA LEU A 31 -14.50 -9.47 -43.46
C LEU A 31 -15.66 -10.32 -42.93
N VAL A 32 -16.72 -10.43 -43.73
CA VAL A 32 -18.02 -11.09 -43.47
C VAL A 32 -18.97 -10.21 -42.66
N GLY A 33 -20.12 -9.75 -43.14
CA GLY A 33 -20.87 -9.97 -44.37
C GLY A 33 -22.24 -9.28 -44.16
N MET A 34 -22.76 -8.64 -45.20
CA MET A 34 -24.05 -7.95 -45.20
C MET A 34 -25.19 -8.90 -44.80
N ASN A 35 -26.05 -8.48 -43.86
CA ASN A 35 -27.47 -8.84 -43.89
C ASN A 35 -28.31 -7.82 -43.12
N THR A 36 -29.23 -7.21 -43.85
CA THR A 36 -30.28 -6.31 -43.38
C THR A 36 -31.40 -7.09 -42.70
N SER A 37 -31.66 -6.79 -41.44
CA SER A 37 -32.95 -7.05 -40.80
C SER A 37 -33.17 -6.01 -39.71
N ALA A 38 -34.36 -5.39 -39.74
CA ALA A 38 -34.78 -4.31 -38.87
C ALA A 38 -34.68 -4.72 -37.40
N ALA A 39 -33.76 -4.08 -36.67
CA ALA A 39 -33.68 -4.15 -35.23
C ALA A 39 -34.54 -3.03 -34.65
N THR A 40 -35.53 -3.41 -33.85
CA THR A 40 -36.27 -2.53 -32.94
C THR A 40 -35.24 -1.73 -32.13
N GLU A 41 -35.27 -0.39 -32.27
CA GLU A 41 -34.38 0.50 -31.51
C GLU A 41 -34.63 0.28 -30.01
N ALA A 42 -33.69 -0.40 -29.35
CA ALA A 42 -33.57 -0.33 -27.91
C ALA A 42 -33.33 1.14 -27.53
N PRO A 43 -33.95 1.66 -26.45
CA PRO A 43 -33.69 3.01 -26.00
C PRO A 43 -32.18 3.19 -25.82
N ALA A 44 -31.64 4.26 -26.41
CA ALA A 44 -30.22 4.58 -26.33
C ALA A 44 -29.76 4.53 -24.85
N PRO A 45 -28.60 3.94 -24.55
CA PRO A 45 -28.10 3.89 -23.18
C PRO A 45 -28.04 5.32 -22.63
N ALA A 46 -28.56 5.52 -21.42
CA ALA A 46 -28.49 6.80 -20.74
C ALA A 46 -27.01 7.21 -20.66
N VAL A 47 -26.70 8.40 -21.18
CA VAL A 47 -25.32 8.91 -21.21
C VAL A 47 -24.85 9.09 -19.77
N ALA A 48 -23.74 8.45 -19.39
CA ALA A 48 -23.18 8.57 -18.06
C ALA A 48 -22.78 10.03 -17.79
N TRP A 49 -23.00 10.54 -16.57
CA TRP A 49 -22.68 11.92 -16.21
C TRP A 49 -21.19 12.24 -16.41
N SER A 50 -20.33 11.23 -16.29
CA SER A 50 -18.89 11.31 -16.53
C SER A 50 -18.53 11.70 -17.96
N GLU A 51 -19.40 11.42 -18.93
CA GLU A 51 -19.23 11.82 -20.34
C GLU A 51 -19.74 13.26 -20.61
N GLN A 52 -20.49 13.84 -19.67
CA GLN A 52 -21.11 15.17 -19.77
C GLN A 52 -20.60 16.13 -18.69
N LEU A 53 -19.31 16.09 -18.38
CA LEU A 53 -18.68 17.03 -17.45
C LEU A 53 -18.88 18.48 -17.88
N THR A 54 -19.49 19.29 -17.02
CA THR A 54 -19.49 20.74 -17.19
C THR A 54 -18.08 21.28 -17.00
N SER A 55 -17.79 22.43 -17.62
CA SER A 55 -16.49 23.10 -17.45
C SER A 55 -16.18 23.39 -15.99
N VAL A 56 -17.21 23.65 -15.16
CA VAL A 56 -17.06 23.92 -13.73
C VAL A 56 -16.63 22.66 -12.99
N GLU A 57 -17.30 21.53 -13.23
CA GLU A 57 -16.95 20.25 -12.60
C GLU A 57 -15.53 19.80 -12.97
N ALA A 58 -15.16 19.90 -14.26
CA ALA A 58 -13.83 19.58 -14.71
C ALA A 58 -12.75 20.47 -14.06
N ILE A 59 -13.01 21.78 -13.94
CA ILE A 59 -12.13 22.71 -13.22
C ILE A 59 -12.04 22.35 -11.75
N THR A 60 -13.13 21.94 -11.11
CA THR A 60 -13.13 21.54 -9.69
C THR A 60 -12.31 20.27 -9.46
N LEU A 61 -12.47 19.23 -10.30
CA LEU A 61 -11.73 17.97 -10.17
C LEU A 61 -10.21 18.18 -10.23
N VAL A 62 -9.73 19.06 -11.12
CA VAL A 62 -8.30 19.34 -11.29
C VAL A 62 -7.82 20.45 -10.35
N GLY A 63 -8.64 21.47 -10.15
CA GLY A 63 -8.31 22.67 -9.40
C GLY A 63 -8.22 22.40 -7.90
N LEU A 64 -9.08 21.55 -7.34
CA LEU A 64 -9.12 21.32 -5.89
C LEU A 64 -7.83 20.63 -5.37
N PRO A 65 -7.30 19.56 -6.00
CA PRO A 65 -6.02 18.99 -5.57
C PRO A 65 -4.85 19.96 -5.72
N ILE A 66 -4.80 20.74 -6.80
CA ILE A 66 -3.73 21.73 -7.05
C ILE A 66 -3.79 22.86 -6.02
N ALA A 67 -4.99 23.43 -5.80
CA ALA A 67 -5.20 24.47 -4.80
C ALA A 67 -4.84 23.99 -3.40
N SER A 68 -5.22 22.76 -3.05
CA SER A 68 -4.86 22.13 -1.77
C SER A 68 -3.35 21.97 -1.63
N PHE A 69 -2.66 21.49 -2.68
CA PHE A 69 -1.20 21.39 -2.67
C PHE A 69 -0.52 22.74 -2.47
N VAL A 70 -0.95 23.77 -3.19
CA VAL A 70 -0.42 25.14 -3.07
C VAL A 70 -0.69 25.70 -1.67
N LEU A 71 -1.89 25.50 -1.14
CA LEU A 71 -2.25 25.93 0.21
C LEU A 71 -1.36 25.26 1.26
N ILE A 72 -1.18 23.93 1.18
CA ILE A 72 -0.33 23.18 2.11
C ILE A 72 1.13 23.65 2.00
N TYR A 73 1.62 23.89 0.77
CA TYR A 73 2.97 24.42 0.58
C TYR A 73 3.12 25.80 1.23
N ILE A 74 2.18 26.72 1.02
CA ILE A 74 2.17 28.05 1.65
C ILE A 74 2.13 27.91 3.18
N LEU A 75 1.27 27.05 3.71
CA LEU A 75 1.14 26.83 5.15
C LEU A 75 2.44 26.26 5.75
N LEU A 76 3.04 25.23 5.16
CA LEU A 76 4.23 24.55 5.70
C LEU A 76 5.57 25.23 5.37
N ARG A 77 5.61 26.18 4.42
CA ARG A 77 6.86 26.84 4.02
C ARG A 77 6.87 28.34 4.28
N ILE A 78 5.73 29.02 4.20
CA ILE A 78 5.63 30.48 4.33
C ILE A 78 5.10 30.86 5.70
N VAL A 79 3.96 30.29 6.10
CA VAL A 79 3.28 30.62 7.38
C VAL A 79 4.00 29.95 8.54
N TRP A 80 4.11 28.62 8.50
CA TRP A 80 4.83 27.83 9.47
C TRP A 80 6.25 27.59 8.96
N LYS A 81 7.11 28.59 9.13
CA LYS A 81 8.52 28.41 8.76
C LYS A 81 9.12 27.31 9.66
N PRO A 82 9.86 26.35 9.09
CA PRO A 82 10.57 25.39 9.90
C PRO A 82 11.51 26.15 10.82
N LEU A 83 11.37 25.95 12.13
CA LEU A 83 12.36 26.41 13.09
C LEU A 83 13.72 25.94 12.58
N ALA A 84 14.65 26.87 12.39
CA ALA A 84 16.00 26.56 11.98
C ALA A 84 16.67 25.72 13.08
N SER A 85 16.49 24.41 13.03
CA SER A 85 17.20 23.47 13.88
C SER A 85 17.73 22.37 12.99
N ASN A 86 19.01 22.50 12.61
CA ASN A 86 19.87 21.34 12.71
C ASN A 86 19.56 20.70 14.07
N PRO A 87 19.10 19.45 14.15
CA PRO A 87 19.13 18.78 15.43
C PRO A 87 20.60 18.56 15.75
N LYS A 88 21.21 19.50 16.49
CA LYS A 88 22.37 19.16 17.32
C LYS A 88 21.85 18.16 18.33
N TYR A 89 21.97 16.88 18.01
CA TYR A 89 21.94 15.84 19.03
C TYR A 89 23.19 16.03 19.89
N SER A 90 23.13 16.97 20.83
CA SER A 90 23.99 16.99 21.99
C SER A 90 23.14 16.55 23.16
N LEU A 91 23.00 15.23 23.33
CA LEU A 91 22.70 14.68 24.64
C LEU A 91 24.03 14.55 25.41
N PRO A 92 24.02 14.75 26.74
CA PRO A 92 25.24 14.73 27.54
C PRO A 92 25.91 13.36 27.40
N LEU A 93 27.24 13.36 27.27
CA LEU A 93 28.07 12.18 27.41
C LEU A 93 27.62 11.42 28.67
N ALA A 94 26.86 10.34 28.52
CA ALA A 94 26.80 9.30 29.51
C ALA A 94 28.16 8.62 29.46
N SER A 95 29.04 9.07 30.36
CA SER A 95 30.26 8.38 30.74
C SER A 95 29.98 6.89 30.97
N SER A 96 30.85 6.04 30.42
CA SER A 96 30.85 4.57 30.42
C SER A 96 30.13 3.88 29.25
N VAL A 97 30.82 3.80 28.12
CA VAL A 97 30.57 2.80 27.08
C VAL A 97 31.19 1.49 27.56
N PRO A 98 30.43 0.38 27.75
CA PRO A 98 31.05 -0.93 27.89
C PRO A 98 31.57 -1.38 26.52
N HIS A 99 32.84 -1.74 26.46
CA HIS A 99 33.44 -2.37 25.28
C HIS A 99 32.81 -3.74 24.99
N TYR A 100 32.85 -4.10 23.71
CA TYR A 100 32.45 -5.37 23.12
C TYR A 100 33.03 -6.57 23.91
N GLY A 101 32.17 -7.48 24.40
CA GLY A 101 32.59 -8.74 25.03
C GLY A 101 32.21 -9.00 26.50
N ALA A 102 31.25 -8.28 27.10
CA ALA A 102 30.78 -8.58 28.46
C ALA A 102 29.37 -9.17 28.47
N THR A 103 29.27 -10.50 28.68
CA THR A 103 28.04 -11.19 29.08
C THR A 103 27.61 -10.74 30.47
N THR A 104 26.62 -9.85 30.57
CA THR A 104 25.84 -9.65 31.80
C THR A 104 24.41 -9.20 31.48
N GLY A 105 23.46 -10.09 31.75
CA GLY A 105 22.12 -9.84 32.26
C GLY A 105 21.29 -8.70 31.65
N ALA A 106 20.28 -9.09 30.87
CA ALA A 106 19.16 -8.23 30.53
C ALA A 106 18.49 -7.66 31.81
N THR A 107 18.66 -6.37 32.04
CA THR A 107 17.75 -5.57 32.85
C THR A 107 16.99 -4.63 31.91
N THR A 108 15.78 -5.04 31.57
CA THR A 108 14.73 -4.19 31.01
C THR A 108 14.55 -2.96 31.90
N SER A 109 15.11 -1.83 31.48
CA SER A 109 14.64 -0.53 31.95
C SER A 109 13.35 -0.20 31.19
N GLN A 110 12.23 -0.23 31.91
CA GLN A 110 11.00 0.33 31.44
C GLN A 110 11.18 1.84 31.23
N GLY A 111 10.86 2.36 30.05
CA GLY A 111 10.52 3.77 29.91
C GLY A 111 11.03 4.50 28.67
N ASN A 112 12.05 4.01 27.97
CA ASN A 112 12.49 4.67 26.73
C ASN A 112 11.89 3.99 25.49
N PRO A 113 11.28 4.74 24.56
CA PRO A 113 10.93 4.20 23.26
C PRO A 113 12.23 3.81 22.56
N ILE A 114 12.31 2.56 22.08
CA ILE A 114 13.39 2.10 21.23
C ILE A 114 13.37 2.97 19.98
N GLU A 115 14.37 3.86 19.85
CA GLU A 115 14.46 4.77 18.72
C GLU A 115 15.01 4.07 17.48
N GLU A 116 14.68 4.58 16.29
CA GLU A 116 15.20 4.08 15.01
C GLU A 116 16.73 3.91 15.06
N GLY A 117 17.20 2.65 14.96
CA GLY A 117 18.62 2.31 14.94
C GLY A 117 19.27 1.96 16.29
N GLU A 118 18.50 1.62 17.33
CA GLU A 118 19.02 0.92 18.51
C GLU A 118 19.32 -0.57 18.22
N VAL A 119 20.28 -1.15 18.95
CA VAL A 119 20.72 -2.56 18.78
C VAL A 119 19.56 -3.47 19.17
N ALA A 120 18.88 -3.99 18.16
CA ALA A 120 17.66 -4.77 18.31
C ALA A 120 17.96 -6.27 18.47
N GLY A 121 16.99 -6.99 19.05
CA GLY A 121 17.15 -8.39 19.46
C GLY A 121 17.50 -9.36 18.32
N ASP A 122 18.28 -10.39 18.66
CA ASP A 122 18.77 -11.40 17.73
C ASP A 122 17.69 -12.46 17.40
N TYR A 123 17.78 -13.04 16.19
CA TYR A 123 16.89 -14.10 15.70
C TYR A 123 17.24 -15.49 16.29
N GLU A 124 17.52 -15.58 17.59
CA GLU A 124 18.04 -16.82 18.21
C GLU A 124 16.98 -17.92 18.37
N ASP A 125 15.70 -17.54 18.50
CA ASP A 125 14.63 -18.50 18.77
C ASP A 125 14.42 -19.51 17.63
N HIS A 126 14.11 -20.75 17.99
CA HIS A 126 13.77 -21.79 17.02
C HIS A 126 12.45 -21.46 16.33
N TRP A 127 12.41 -21.60 14.99
CA TRP A 127 11.29 -21.16 14.14
C TRP A 127 9.92 -21.78 14.50
N THR A 128 9.90 -22.97 15.11
CA THR A 128 8.65 -23.61 15.58
C THR A 128 8.00 -22.90 16.76
N LYS A 129 8.73 -22.06 17.48
CA LYS A 129 8.23 -21.24 18.59
C LYS A 129 7.94 -19.80 18.18
N THR A 130 8.25 -19.42 16.94
CA THR A 130 8.04 -18.07 16.43
C THR A 130 6.77 -18.00 15.56
N PHE A 131 6.43 -16.79 15.13
CA PHE A 131 5.31 -16.55 14.23
C PHE A 131 5.44 -17.31 12.90
N ASP A 132 6.65 -17.67 12.47
CA ASP A 132 6.91 -18.35 11.20
C ASP A 132 6.15 -19.68 11.09
N PHE A 133 6.10 -20.45 12.18
CA PHE A 133 5.33 -21.69 12.22
C PHE A 133 3.82 -21.46 12.24
N VAL A 134 3.37 -20.45 12.99
CA VAL A 134 1.95 -20.04 12.99
C VAL A 134 1.51 -19.60 11.59
N PHE A 135 2.37 -18.86 10.89
CA PHE A 135 2.12 -18.40 9.54
C PHE A 135 2.06 -19.57 8.55
N LEU A 136 2.95 -20.55 8.65
CA LEU A 136 2.89 -21.78 7.84
C LEU A 136 1.56 -22.51 8.04
N ILE A 137 1.12 -22.71 9.29
CA ILE A 137 -0.18 -23.32 9.59
C ILE A 137 -1.31 -22.49 9.00
N GLY A 138 -1.27 -21.16 9.18
CA GLY A 138 -2.26 -20.24 8.63
C GLY A 138 -2.38 -20.34 7.10
N MET A 139 -1.25 -20.48 6.39
CA MET A 139 -1.23 -20.68 4.93
C MET A 139 -1.84 -22.02 4.51
N VAL A 140 -1.58 -23.10 5.25
CA VAL A 140 -2.20 -24.42 4.98
C VAL A 140 -3.71 -24.35 5.18
N LEU A 141 -4.17 -23.70 6.26
CA LEU A 141 -5.59 -23.49 6.52
C LEU A 141 -6.24 -22.61 5.45
N TYR A 142 -5.58 -21.53 5.04
CA TYR A 142 -6.09 -20.65 4.00
C TYR A 142 -6.21 -21.38 2.66
N LEU A 143 -5.21 -22.18 2.29
CA LEU A 143 -5.27 -23.04 1.11
C LEU A 143 -6.46 -24.01 1.17
N ALA A 144 -6.66 -24.69 2.30
CA ALA A 144 -7.77 -25.63 2.47
C ALA A 144 -9.13 -24.93 2.30
N VAL A 145 -9.29 -23.73 2.87
CA VAL A 145 -10.51 -22.93 2.72
C VAL A 145 -10.72 -22.51 1.27
N VAL A 146 -9.71 -21.96 0.61
CA VAL A 146 -9.85 -21.48 -0.79
C VAL A 146 -10.08 -22.65 -1.73
N VAL A 147 -9.45 -23.80 -1.53
CA VAL A 147 -9.72 -25.03 -2.30
C VAL A 147 -11.15 -25.51 -2.10
N ALA A 148 -11.65 -25.55 -0.85
CA ALA A 148 -13.03 -25.94 -0.56
C ALA A 148 -14.05 -24.97 -1.19
N LEU A 149 -13.81 -23.66 -1.09
CA LEU A 149 -14.66 -22.65 -1.71
C LEU A 149 -14.63 -22.73 -3.25
N THR A 150 -13.45 -22.99 -3.82
CA THR A 150 -13.31 -23.17 -5.28
C THR A 150 -14.04 -24.41 -5.74
N TRP A 151 -13.99 -25.50 -4.98
CA TRP A 151 -14.73 -26.72 -5.29
C TRP A 151 -16.25 -26.53 -5.25
N VAL A 152 -16.77 -25.66 -4.37
CA VAL A 152 -18.21 -25.41 -4.25
C VAL A 152 -18.71 -24.40 -5.28
N TYR A 153 -17.99 -23.29 -5.45
CA TYR A 153 -18.49 -22.14 -6.21
C TYR A 153 -17.98 -22.05 -7.65
N SER A 154 -16.74 -22.48 -7.93
CA SER A 154 -16.12 -22.36 -9.26
C SER A 154 -15.15 -23.50 -9.56
N PRO A 155 -15.63 -24.75 -9.72
CA PRO A 155 -14.77 -25.89 -10.00
C PRO A 155 -13.93 -25.74 -11.28
N GLU A 156 -14.41 -24.93 -12.23
CA GLU A 156 -13.73 -24.64 -13.50
C GLU A 156 -12.34 -24.02 -13.35
N TYR A 157 -12.01 -23.41 -12.20
CA TYR A 157 -10.68 -22.84 -11.96
C TYR A 157 -9.60 -23.92 -11.88
N PHE A 158 -9.93 -25.13 -11.41
CA PHE A 158 -8.97 -26.23 -11.34
C PHE A 158 -8.54 -26.72 -12.72
N THR A 159 -9.46 -26.70 -13.69
CA THR A 159 -9.21 -27.21 -15.05
C THR A 159 -8.66 -26.14 -16.00
N THR A 160 -8.75 -24.86 -15.63
CA THR A 160 -8.39 -23.75 -16.53
C THR A 160 -6.92 -23.34 -16.31
N PRO A 161 -5.98 -23.70 -17.20
CA PRO A 161 -4.57 -23.39 -17.00
C PRO A 161 -4.30 -21.88 -17.03
N LEU A 162 -5.08 -21.12 -17.80
CA LEU A 162 -4.96 -19.66 -17.90
C LEU A 162 -5.10 -18.97 -16.54
N PHE A 163 -5.97 -19.50 -15.67
CA PHE A 163 -6.15 -18.97 -14.32
C PHE A 163 -4.84 -19.06 -13.52
N TRP A 164 -4.20 -20.22 -13.50
CA TRP A 164 -2.95 -20.44 -12.78
C TRP A 164 -1.78 -19.66 -13.36
N TRP A 165 -1.68 -19.59 -14.70
CA TRP A 165 -0.68 -18.78 -15.39
C TRP A 165 -0.82 -17.29 -15.07
N SER A 166 -2.04 -16.82 -14.80
CA SER A 166 -2.27 -15.42 -14.42
C SER A 166 -1.84 -15.09 -12.98
N GLN A 167 -1.65 -16.09 -12.11
CA GLN A 167 -1.20 -15.86 -10.73
C GLN A 167 0.33 -15.81 -10.60
N LEU A 168 1.07 -16.56 -11.44
CA LEU A 168 2.53 -16.63 -11.36
C LEU A 168 3.26 -15.27 -11.53
N PRO A 169 2.84 -14.39 -12.47
CA PRO A 169 3.42 -13.06 -12.58
C PRO A 169 3.32 -12.25 -11.30
N LYS A 170 2.25 -12.43 -10.50
CA LYS A 170 2.05 -11.70 -9.24
C LYS A 170 3.17 -12.03 -8.24
N VAL A 171 3.47 -13.32 -8.08
CA VAL A 171 4.59 -13.79 -7.27
C VAL A 171 5.92 -13.29 -7.83
N GLY A 172 6.12 -13.42 -9.15
CA GLY A 172 7.35 -12.96 -9.81
C GLY A 172 7.63 -11.48 -9.57
N CYS A 173 6.64 -10.60 -9.78
CA CYS A 173 6.76 -9.17 -9.51
C CYS A 173 7.08 -8.89 -8.04
N MET A 174 6.40 -9.55 -7.10
CA MET A 174 6.67 -9.42 -5.66
C MET A 174 8.10 -9.83 -5.28
N MET A 175 8.61 -10.90 -5.89
CA MET A 175 9.98 -11.39 -5.67
C MET A 175 11.03 -10.45 -6.27
N ILE A 176 10.74 -9.84 -7.42
CA ILE A 176 11.63 -8.87 -8.06
C ILE A 176 11.72 -7.59 -7.21
N VAL A 177 10.59 -7.06 -6.75
CA VAL A 177 10.58 -5.83 -5.91
C VAL A 177 11.35 -6.05 -4.61
N SER A 178 11.09 -7.15 -3.91
CA SER A 178 11.83 -7.51 -2.68
C SER A 178 13.32 -7.76 -2.95
N MET A 179 13.67 -8.37 -4.08
CA MET A 179 15.07 -8.58 -4.45
C MET A 179 15.77 -7.24 -4.70
N ILE A 180 15.16 -6.33 -5.46
CA ILE A 180 15.71 -4.99 -5.70
C ILE A 180 15.88 -4.24 -4.38
N GLY A 181 14.86 -4.27 -3.51
CA GLY A 181 14.94 -3.66 -2.19
C GLY A 181 16.07 -4.25 -1.34
N GLY A 182 16.25 -5.57 -1.39
CA GLY A 182 17.31 -6.28 -0.69
C GLY A 182 18.71 -5.92 -1.20
N LEU A 183 18.87 -5.82 -2.52
CA LEU A 183 20.13 -5.39 -3.16
C LEU A 183 20.49 -3.97 -2.73
N ILE A 184 19.53 -3.05 -2.74
CA ILE A 184 19.73 -1.67 -2.28
C ILE A 184 20.18 -1.69 -0.81
N CYS A 185 19.51 -2.45 0.07
CA CYS A 185 19.91 -2.52 1.47
C CYS A 185 21.35 -3.05 1.63
N ARG A 186 21.76 -4.09 0.89
CA ARG A 186 23.11 -4.64 0.95
C ARG A 186 24.19 -3.69 0.41
N MET A 187 23.84 -2.79 -0.51
CA MET A 187 24.78 -1.78 -0.99
C MET A 187 25.12 -0.74 0.08
N PHE A 188 24.22 -0.51 1.05
CA PHE A 188 24.37 0.56 2.04
C PHE A 188 24.58 0.07 3.48
N CYS A 189 24.38 -1.22 3.77
CA CYS A 189 24.48 -1.75 5.13
C CYS A 189 25.34 -3.02 5.19
N SER A 190 26.11 -3.16 6.28
CA SER A 190 26.89 -4.36 6.55
C SER A 190 26.00 -5.52 6.99
N VAL A 191 26.49 -6.75 6.85
CA VAL A 191 25.74 -7.98 7.08
C VAL A 191 26.46 -8.84 8.14
N ASP A 192 25.71 -9.46 9.04
CA ASP A 192 26.20 -10.42 10.02
C ASP A 192 26.55 -11.79 9.39
N SER A 193 27.26 -12.63 10.13
CA SER A 193 27.58 -14.03 9.81
C SER A 193 26.38 -14.86 9.32
N ASN A 194 25.19 -14.60 9.86
CA ASN A 194 23.94 -15.26 9.48
C ASN A 194 23.23 -14.62 8.26
N GLY A 195 23.75 -13.53 7.71
CA GLY A 195 23.17 -12.89 6.52
C GLY A 195 22.20 -11.73 6.79
N TYR A 196 21.96 -11.39 8.06
CA TYR A 196 21.11 -10.27 8.50
C TYR A 196 21.81 -8.92 8.41
N ILE A 197 21.06 -7.87 8.07
CA ILE A 197 21.62 -6.52 8.03
C ILE A 197 21.92 -6.00 9.45
N ILE A 198 23.06 -5.34 9.60
CA ILE A 198 23.41 -4.55 10.77
C ILE A 198 23.23 -3.08 10.41
N THR A 199 22.20 -2.44 10.99
CA THR A 199 21.97 -1.00 10.83
C THR A 199 22.34 -0.26 12.11
N ASN A 200 23.13 0.80 11.98
CA ASN A 200 23.37 1.76 13.07
C ASN A 200 22.51 3.01 12.86
N LYS A 201 22.23 3.75 13.95
CA LYS A 201 21.52 5.05 13.94
C LYS A 201 22.12 6.09 12.98
N SER A 202 23.39 5.94 12.61
CA SER A 202 24.12 6.81 11.67
C SER A 202 24.14 6.30 10.22
N SER A 203 23.44 5.21 9.89
CA SER A 203 23.40 4.69 8.52
C SER A 203 22.73 5.69 7.59
N ALA A 204 23.37 5.97 6.45
CA ALA A 204 22.83 6.86 5.43
C ALA A 204 21.52 6.33 4.80
N PHE A 205 21.32 5.01 4.86
CA PHE A 205 20.14 4.34 4.34
C PHE A 205 19.31 3.73 5.47
N LYS A 206 18.01 4.05 5.49
CA LYS A 206 17.03 3.47 6.42
C LYS A 206 16.25 2.37 5.70
N VAL A 207 16.23 1.17 6.27
CA VAL A 207 15.50 -0.01 5.74
C VAL A 207 13.99 0.24 5.66
N ASN A 208 13.50 1.29 6.34
CA ASN A 208 12.12 1.74 6.30
C ASN A 208 11.62 2.01 4.86
N TYR A 209 12.47 2.53 3.97
CA TYR A 209 12.13 2.80 2.57
C TYR A 209 11.81 1.53 1.78
N THR A 210 12.69 0.53 1.86
CA THR A 210 12.55 -0.73 1.09
C THR A 210 11.42 -1.59 1.60
N ARG A 211 11.09 -1.53 2.90
CA ARG A 211 9.89 -2.18 3.42
C ARG A 211 8.61 -1.60 2.81
N LYS A 212 8.51 -0.28 2.69
CA LYS A 212 7.32 0.38 2.13
C LYS A 212 7.17 0.10 0.63
N LEU A 213 8.26 -0.12 -0.12
CA LEU A 213 8.19 -0.60 -1.51
C LEU A 213 7.53 -1.99 -1.61
N GLN A 214 7.90 -2.92 -0.72
CA GLN A 214 7.27 -4.25 -0.70
C GLN A 214 5.79 -4.17 -0.32
N HIS A 215 5.48 -3.33 0.67
CA HIS A 215 4.09 -3.09 1.09
C HIS A 215 3.25 -2.56 -0.08
N PHE A 216 3.75 -1.55 -0.80
CA PHE A 216 3.10 -1.02 -2.00
C PHE A 216 2.89 -2.10 -3.07
N ALA A 217 3.93 -2.89 -3.36
CA ALA A 217 3.85 -3.97 -4.34
C ALA A 217 2.80 -5.04 -3.95
N ALA A 218 2.67 -5.38 -2.67
CA ALA A 218 1.73 -6.39 -2.19
C ALA A 218 0.28 -6.07 -2.54
N TYR A 219 -0.10 -4.80 -2.53
CA TYR A 219 -1.47 -4.37 -2.85
C TYR A 219 -1.66 -3.96 -4.29
N MET A 220 -0.63 -3.39 -4.93
CA MET A 220 -0.73 -2.92 -6.31
C MET A 220 -0.67 -4.05 -7.34
N VAL A 221 0.20 -5.05 -7.12
CA VAL A 221 0.44 -6.11 -8.11
C VAL A 221 -0.83 -6.93 -8.39
N PRO A 222 -1.61 -7.38 -7.39
CA PRO A 222 -2.85 -8.12 -7.66
C PRO A 222 -3.91 -7.33 -8.44
N LEU A 223 -3.83 -5.99 -8.38
CA LEU A 223 -4.82 -5.07 -8.93
C LEU A 223 -4.50 -4.58 -10.34
N VAL A 224 -3.21 -4.35 -10.64
CA VAL A 224 -2.73 -3.95 -11.97
C VAL A 224 -2.66 -5.15 -12.92
N MET A 225 -2.41 -6.34 -12.38
CA MET A 225 -2.39 -7.58 -13.15
C MET A 225 -3.84 -8.04 -13.40
N HIS A 226 -4.52 -7.39 -14.33
CA HIS A 226 -5.88 -7.75 -14.73
C HIS A 226 -5.94 -9.19 -15.21
N THR A 227 -6.86 -9.95 -14.61
CA THR A 227 -7.17 -11.31 -15.02
C THR A 227 -8.57 -11.32 -15.60
N ASN A 228 -8.83 -12.16 -16.61
CA ASN A 228 -10.17 -12.35 -17.16
C ASN A 228 -11.17 -12.91 -16.11
N PHE A 229 -10.66 -13.36 -14.96
CA PHE A 229 -11.42 -13.89 -13.85
C PHE A 229 -11.73 -12.77 -12.84
N HIS A 230 -13.01 -12.53 -12.64
CA HIS A 230 -13.52 -11.51 -11.71
C HIS A 230 -14.18 -12.17 -10.50
N GLY A 231 -14.26 -11.42 -9.41
CA GLY A 231 -14.97 -11.80 -8.19
C GLY A 231 -14.07 -12.04 -6.97
N PRO A 232 -14.68 -12.21 -5.79
CA PRO A 232 -13.95 -12.35 -4.53
C PRO A 232 -13.06 -13.59 -4.47
N LEU A 233 -13.47 -14.70 -5.11
CA LEU A 233 -12.69 -15.95 -5.11
C LEU A 233 -11.40 -15.85 -5.92
N ALA A 234 -11.45 -15.20 -7.09
CA ALA A 234 -10.26 -14.92 -7.90
C ALA A 234 -9.29 -13.98 -7.16
N LEU A 235 -9.83 -13.00 -6.42
CA LEU A 235 -9.03 -12.14 -5.55
C LEU A 235 -8.39 -12.93 -4.39
N ALA A 236 -9.15 -13.81 -3.71
CA ALA A 236 -8.64 -14.65 -2.62
C ALA A 236 -7.47 -15.54 -3.07
N TRP A 237 -7.56 -16.14 -4.26
CA TRP A 237 -6.41 -16.84 -4.86
C TRP A 237 -5.23 -15.89 -5.11
N GLY A 238 -5.48 -14.70 -5.67
CA GLY A 238 -4.45 -13.68 -5.85
C GLY A 238 -3.73 -13.33 -4.53
N ASP A 239 -4.48 -13.13 -3.46
CA ASP A 239 -3.98 -12.83 -2.12
C ASP A 239 -3.18 -14.00 -1.55
N PHE A 240 -3.64 -15.24 -1.76
CA PHE A 240 -2.92 -16.44 -1.38
C PHE A 240 -1.54 -16.50 -2.08
N PHE A 241 -1.49 -16.25 -3.39
CA PHE A 241 -0.22 -16.20 -4.13
C PHE A 241 0.70 -15.05 -3.67
N THR A 242 0.15 -13.88 -3.38
CA THR A 242 0.91 -12.79 -2.76
C THR A 242 1.50 -13.22 -1.42
N MET A 243 0.74 -13.95 -0.61
CA MET A 243 1.21 -14.47 0.67
C MET A 243 2.26 -15.59 0.55
N ILE A 244 2.28 -16.37 -0.54
CA ILE A 244 3.38 -17.30 -0.83
C ILE A 244 4.72 -16.55 -0.93
N GLY A 245 4.73 -15.34 -1.49
CA GLY A 245 5.92 -14.48 -1.56
C GLY A 245 6.49 -14.14 -0.18
N PHE A 246 5.66 -14.10 0.86
CA PHE A 246 6.12 -13.95 2.25
C PHE A 246 6.41 -15.31 2.92
N LEU A 247 5.74 -16.39 2.51
CA LEU A 247 5.96 -17.74 3.03
C LEU A 247 7.38 -18.24 2.76
N VAL A 248 7.95 -17.91 1.61
CA VAL A 248 9.35 -18.23 1.30
C VAL A 248 10.37 -17.47 2.17
N LEU A 249 9.94 -16.48 2.95
CA LEU A 249 10.79 -15.69 3.83
C LEU A 249 10.82 -16.18 5.28
N ILE A 250 10.16 -17.30 5.60
CA ILE A 250 10.24 -17.92 6.93
C ILE A 250 11.68 -18.33 7.25
N LYS A 251 12.04 -18.31 8.54
CA LYS A 251 13.40 -18.61 9.03
C LYS A 251 14.09 -19.81 8.35
N PRO A 252 13.50 -21.02 8.28
CA PRO A 252 14.19 -22.17 7.69
C PRO A 252 14.48 -22.00 6.19
N VAL A 253 13.61 -21.31 5.44
CA VAL A 253 13.80 -21.11 4.00
C VAL A 253 14.77 -19.97 3.74
N ARG A 254 14.64 -18.84 4.45
CA ARG A 254 15.51 -17.68 4.25
C ARG A 254 16.97 -17.93 4.64
N GLU A 255 17.23 -18.70 5.70
CA GLU A 255 18.60 -19.02 6.13
C GLU A 255 19.26 -20.08 5.24
N SER A 256 18.46 -20.93 4.58
CA SER A 256 18.98 -21.95 3.66
C SER A 256 19.47 -21.39 2.31
N LEU A 257 18.88 -20.28 1.85
CA LEU A 257 19.14 -19.71 0.53
C LEU A 257 19.38 -18.21 0.61
N SER A 258 20.58 -17.80 0.18
CA SER A 258 21.01 -16.39 0.16
C SER A 258 20.07 -15.46 -0.61
N PHE A 259 19.33 -16.01 -1.58
CA PHE A 259 18.32 -15.28 -2.37
C PHE A 259 17.14 -14.82 -1.50
N PHE A 260 16.60 -15.69 -0.65
CA PHE A 260 15.49 -15.34 0.25
C PHE A 260 15.96 -14.49 1.44
N MET A 261 17.18 -14.71 1.93
CA MET A 261 17.79 -13.81 2.93
C MET A 261 17.92 -12.38 2.38
N LEU A 262 18.33 -12.23 1.12
CA LEU A 262 18.43 -10.92 0.47
C LEU A 262 17.07 -10.22 0.42
N GLN A 263 16.00 -10.94 0.08
CA GLN A 263 14.64 -10.39 0.10
C GLN A 263 14.19 -10.02 1.51
N PHE A 264 14.44 -10.86 2.51
CA PHE A 264 14.07 -10.58 3.89
C PHE A 264 14.74 -9.31 4.44
N ASN A 265 15.99 -9.08 4.05
CA ASN A 265 16.76 -7.88 4.36
C ASN A 265 16.12 -6.57 3.83
N SER A 266 15.23 -6.63 2.83
CA SER A 266 14.46 -5.46 2.39
C SER A 266 13.32 -5.10 3.34
N LEU A 267 12.96 -6.00 4.25
CA LEU A 267 11.78 -5.90 5.13
C LEU A 267 12.16 -5.74 6.60
N ASP A 268 13.36 -6.17 6.96
CA ASP A 268 13.84 -6.29 8.33
C ASP A 268 14.17 -4.94 8.98
N ARG A 269 13.16 -4.34 9.60
CA ARG A 269 13.31 -3.13 10.39
C ARG A 269 13.91 -3.45 11.77
N PRO A 270 14.87 -2.66 12.25
CA PRO A 270 15.48 -2.87 13.56
C PRO A 270 14.45 -2.90 14.69
N GLU A 271 13.53 -1.93 14.71
CA GLU A 271 12.49 -1.81 15.74
C GLU A 271 11.50 -2.99 15.78
N ASP A 272 11.36 -3.73 14.67
CA ASP A 272 10.43 -4.85 14.54
C ASP A 272 11.07 -6.19 14.97
N ARG A 273 12.38 -6.26 15.22
CA ARG A 273 13.09 -7.51 15.57
C ARG A 273 12.76 -8.02 16.97
N PRO A 274 12.69 -9.35 17.19
CA PRO A 274 12.81 -10.45 16.21
C PRO A 274 11.47 -10.82 15.54
N HIS A 275 10.46 -9.96 15.62
CA HIS A 275 9.08 -10.23 15.21
C HIS A 275 8.69 -9.57 13.88
N THR A 276 9.65 -9.28 12.99
CA THR A 276 9.43 -8.57 11.72
C THR A 276 8.31 -9.18 10.87
N LEU A 277 8.32 -10.50 10.63
CA LEU A 277 7.26 -11.14 9.84
C LEU A 277 5.90 -11.07 10.52
N LYS A 278 5.84 -11.14 11.86
CA LYS A 278 4.59 -11.01 12.61
C LYS A 278 3.98 -9.63 12.38
N TRP A 279 4.78 -8.57 12.53
CA TRP A 279 4.30 -7.20 12.38
C TRP A 279 3.90 -6.88 10.94
N ILE A 280 4.67 -7.35 9.96
CA ILE A 280 4.35 -7.12 8.55
C ILE A 280 3.12 -7.91 8.12
N ILE A 281 3.07 -9.21 8.42
CA ILE A 281 2.01 -10.08 7.90
C ILE A 281 0.75 -9.95 8.75
N ALA A 282 0.84 -10.22 10.05
CA ALA A 282 -0.34 -10.22 10.92
C ALA A 282 -0.81 -8.82 11.29
N GLY A 283 0.10 -7.84 11.38
CA GLY A 283 -0.25 -6.45 11.69
C GLY A 283 -0.77 -5.66 10.49
N ASN A 284 -0.32 -6.01 9.27
CA ASN A 284 -0.52 -5.17 8.11
C ASN A 284 -1.09 -5.92 6.89
N ILE A 285 -0.29 -6.80 6.25
CA ILE A 285 -0.64 -7.39 4.94
C ILE A 285 -1.89 -8.26 5.00
N ALA A 286 -1.93 -9.26 5.89
CA ALA A 286 -3.05 -10.20 5.92
C ALA A 286 -4.38 -9.50 6.29
N PRO A 287 -4.46 -8.67 7.35
CA PRO A 287 -5.67 -7.88 7.61
C PRO A 287 -6.09 -7.02 6.44
N GLY A 288 -5.15 -6.30 5.80
CA GLY A 288 -5.45 -5.44 4.67
C GLY A 288 -6.04 -6.21 3.47
N LEU A 289 -5.46 -7.35 3.11
CA LEU A 289 -6.00 -8.20 2.03
C LEU A 289 -7.42 -8.69 2.33
N PHE A 290 -7.70 -9.14 3.56
CA PHE A 290 -9.06 -9.55 3.95
C PHE A 290 -10.05 -8.38 3.94
N ILE A 291 -9.64 -7.19 4.39
CA ILE A 291 -10.46 -5.98 4.36
C ILE A 291 -10.77 -5.57 2.91
N LEU A 292 -9.79 -5.64 2.02
CA LEU A 292 -9.98 -5.37 0.60
C LEU A 292 -10.94 -6.36 -0.04
N MET A 293 -10.83 -7.64 0.28
CA MET A 293 -11.78 -8.66 -0.18
C MET A 293 -13.20 -8.37 0.31
N PHE A 294 -13.35 -7.96 1.58
CA PHE A 294 -14.63 -7.55 2.14
C PHE A 294 -15.24 -6.34 1.40
N PHE A 295 -14.46 -5.28 1.18
CA PHE A 295 -14.96 -4.10 0.46
C PHE A 295 -15.23 -4.38 -1.01
N LYS A 296 -14.43 -5.22 -1.68
CA LYS A 296 -14.72 -5.65 -3.05
C LYS A 296 -16.03 -6.40 -3.16
N TRP A 297 -16.33 -7.24 -2.17
CA TRP A 297 -17.65 -7.87 -2.07
C TRP A 297 -18.76 -6.86 -1.76
N LEU A 298 -18.52 -5.92 -0.85
CA LEU A 298 -19.50 -4.91 -0.43
C LEU A 298 -19.88 -3.93 -1.55
N PHE A 299 -18.92 -3.51 -2.37
CA PHE A 299 -19.14 -2.59 -3.48
C PHE A 299 -19.71 -3.27 -4.73
N ALA A 300 -19.68 -4.60 -4.83
CA ALA A 300 -20.25 -5.41 -5.90
C ALA A 300 -20.10 -4.82 -7.32
N GLU A 301 -21.10 -4.05 -7.79
CA GLU A 301 -21.14 -3.42 -9.12
C GLU A 301 -20.15 -2.25 -9.25
N ASN A 302 -19.90 -1.49 -8.18
CA ASN A 302 -18.93 -0.39 -8.10
C ASN A 302 -17.58 -0.87 -7.52
N GLY A 303 -17.20 -2.12 -7.79
CA GLY A 303 -16.00 -2.76 -7.24
C GLY A 303 -14.70 -2.02 -7.54
N ASP A 304 -14.68 -1.16 -8.56
CA ASP A 304 -13.53 -0.35 -8.94
C ASP A 304 -13.25 0.81 -7.95
N LEU A 305 -14.22 1.20 -7.12
CA LEU A 305 -13.98 2.17 -6.05
C LEU A 305 -13.03 1.64 -4.97
N VAL A 306 -12.82 0.33 -4.89
CA VAL A 306 -11.82 -0.29 -3.99
C VAL A 306 -10.40 0.12 -4.38
N TYR A 307 -10.15 0.48 -5.64
CA TYR A 307 -8.85 1.00 -6.05
C TYR A 307 -8.51 2.30 -5.32
N ILE A 308 -9.49 3.15 -4.99
CA ILE A 308 -9.26 4.38 -4.19
C ILE A 308 -8.67 4.01 -2.83
N ILE A 309 -9.24 3.00 -2.16
CA ILE A 309 -8.77 2.51 -0.85
C ILE A 309 -7.31 2.07 -0.94
N VAL A 310 -6.98 1.33 -2.00
CA VAL A 310 -5.64 0.78 -2.21
C VAL A 310 -4.65 1.87 -2.58
N PHE A 311 -5.03 2.85 -3.39
CA PHE A 311 -4.15 3.94 -3.76
C PHE A 311 -3.87 4.88 -2.59
N ILE A 312 -4.88 5.24 -1.79
CA ILE A 312 -4.67 6.07 -0.60
C ILE A 312 -3.76 5.35 0.41
N THR A 313 -3.95 4.05 0.62
CA THR A 313 -3.14 3.29 1.56
C THR A 313 -1.74 2.99 0.99
N GLY A 314 -1.67 2.44 -0.22
CA GLY A 314 -0.43 2.02 -0.86
C GLY A 314 0.46 3.19 -1.28
N ILE A 315 -0.10 4.26 -1.86
CA ILE A 315 0.67 5.44 -2.31
C ILE A 315 0.74 6.47 -1.19
N GLY A 316 -0.38 6.81 -0.56
CA GLY A 316 -0.43 7.81 0.51
C GLY A 316 0.40 7.39 1.72
N ASP A 317 0.00 6.33 2.41
CA ASP A 317 0.77 5.81 3.58
C ASP A 317 2.11 5.18 3.17
N GLY A 318 2.22 4.64 1.95
CA GLY A 318 3.49 4.17 1.40
C GLY A 318 4.56 5.25 1.32
N LEU A 319 4.18 6.46 0.88
CA LEU A 319 5.08 7.61 0.71
C LEU A 319 5.19 8.48 1.97
N ALA A 320 4.21 8.44 2.87
CA ALA A 320 4.17 9.28 4.06
C ALA A 320 5.42 9.12 4.94
N GLU A 321 5.86 7.88 5.17
CA GLU A 321 7.06 7.59 5.97
C GLU A 321 8.35 8.04 5.25
N PRO A 322 8.61 7.67 3.98
CA PRO A 322 9.76 8.16 3.23
C PRO A 322 9.87 9.69 3.17
N VAL A 323 8.75 10.36 2.83
CA VAL A 323 8.70 11.82 2.73
C VAL A 323 8.89 12.46 4.09
N GLY A 324 8.30 11.87 5.14
CA GLY A 324 8.47 12.32 6.50
C GLY A 324 9.90 12.21 7.00
N ILE A 325 10.66 11.17 6.61
CA ILE A 325 12.07 11.02 6.99
C ILE A 325 12.95 12.03 6.24
N MET A 326 12.77 12.17 4.92
CA MET A 326 13.64 13.01 4.08
C MET A 326 13.35 14.51 4.19
N TRP A 327 12.07 14.89 4.21
CA TRP A 327 11.63 16.29 4.13
C TRP A 327 10.78 16.74 5.32
N GLY A 328 10.49 15.85 6.26
CA GLY A 328 9.66 16.15 7.42
C GLY A 328 10.36 17.06 8.42
N LYS A 329 10.18 18.38 8.27
CA LYS A 329 10.72 19.38 9.20
C LYS A 329 9.76 19.65 10.35
N HIS A 330 8.47 19.45 10.14
CA HIS A 330 7.44 19.70 11.14
C HIS A 330 7.02 18.36 11.76
N LYS A 331 7.71 17.98 12.83
CA LYS A 331 7.42 16.75 13.58
C LYS A 331 6.35 17.01 14.64
N TYR A 332 5.44 16.05 14.81
CA TYR A 332 4.47 16.04 15.89
C TYR A 332 4.49 14.68 16.59
N LYS A 333 4.20 14.68 17.90
CA LYS A 333 4.08 13.45 18.67
C LYS A 333 2.61 13.05 18.75
N THR A 334 2.33 11.79 18.45
CA THR A 334 1.00 11.20 18.51
C THR A 334 1.04 9.92 19.32
N THR A 335 -0.04 9.60 20.02
CA THR A 335 -0.19 8.32 20.71
C THR A 335 -1.05 7.41 19.86
N ALA A 336 -0.61 6.17 19.68
CA ALA A 336 -1.40 5.15 19.00
C ALA A 336 -2.73 4.93 19.71
N CYS A 337 -3.80 4.70 18.94
CA CYS A 337 -5.08 4.29 19.50
C CYS A 337 -4.88 3.01 20.34
N PHE A 338 -5.36 3.02 21.59
CA PHE A 338 -5.19 1.92 22.57
C PHE A 338 -3.75 1.64 23.03
N SER A 339 -2.80 2.56 22.82
CA SER A 339 -1.43 2.43 23.35
C SER A 339 -0.94 3.73 23.96
N THR A 340 -0.16 3.61 25.03
CA THR A 340 0.49 4.76 25.69
C THR A 340 1.80 5.17 25.01
N ARG A 341 2.25 4.41 24.00
CA ARG A 341 3.48 4.71 23.28
C ARG A 341 3.30 5.94 22.38
N ALA A 342 4.18 6.91 22.55
CA ALA A 342 4.25 8.09 21.71
C ALA A 342 5.14 7.82 20.49
N TYR A 343 4.61 8.12 19.31
CA TYR A 343 5.29 8.04 18.02
C TYR A 343 5.52 9.43 17.47
N THR A 344 6.61 9.60 16.73
CA THR A 344 6.89 10.87 16.04
C THR A 344 6.49 10.73 14.58
N ARG A 345 5.54 11.56 14.14
CA ARG A 345 5.09 11.68 12.75
C ARG A 345 5.47 13.05 12.22
N SER A 346 5.20 13.31 10.94
CA SER A 346 5.50 14.61 10.30
C SER A 346 4.33 15.10 9.49
N TRP A 347 4.09 16.41 9.52
CA TRP A 347 3.05 17.05 8.70
C TRP A 347 3.30 16.85 7.21
N GLU A 348 4.57 16.84 6.77
CA GLU A 348 4.92 16.55 5.38
C GLU A 348 4.55 15.12 4.96
N GLY A 349 4.66 14.14 5.86
CA GLY A 349 4.23 12.76 5.62
C GLY A 349 2.71 12.65 5.52
N SER A 350 1.97 13.21 6.49
CA SER A 350 0.51 13.19 6.48
C SER A 350 -0.09 13.99 5.30
N THR A 351 0.65 14.94 4.74
CA THR A 351 0.31 15.63 3.49
C THR A 351 0.25 14.66 2.30
N CYS A 352 1.12 13.64 2.24
CA CYS A 352 1.05 12.62 1.18
C CYS A 352 -0.26 11.84 1.22
N VAL A 353 -0.71 11.47 2.42
CA VAL A 353 -2.00 10.79 2.63
C VAL A 353 -3.16 11.71 2.25
N PHE A 354 -3.12 12.97 2.69
CA PHE A 354 -4.13 13.97 2.37
C PHE A 354 -4.26 14.19 0.85
N LEU A 355 -3.16 14.42 0.15
CA LEU A 355 -3.16 14.64 -1.30
C LEU A 355 -3.61 13.38 -2.05
N SER A 356 -3.25 12.20 -1.57
CA SER A 356 -3.75 10.95 -2.14
C SER A 356 -5.28 10.87 -2.05
N GLY A 357 -5.84 11.23 -0.89
CA GLY A 357 -7.30 11.32 -0.70
C GLY A 357 -7.98 12.39 -1.56
N MET A 358 -7.25 13.39 -2.08
CA MET A 358 -7.77 14.39 -3.02
C MET A 358 -7.69 13.91 -4.47
N ILE A 359 -6.57 13.30 -4.84
CA ILE A 359 -6.23 12.96 -6.22
C ILE A 359 -6.97 11.71 -6.68
N PHE A 360 -7.01 10.63 -5.89
CA PHE A 360 -7.53 9.35 -6.37
C PHE A 360 -9.05 9.35 -6.59
N PRO A 361 -9.90 9.95 -5.72
CA PRO A 361 -11.31 10.14 -6.05
C PRO A 361 -11.52 11.01 -7.29
N ALA A 362 -10.66 12.01 -7.52
CA ALA A 362 -10.74 12.85 -8.71
C ALA A 362 -10.33 12.11 -10.00
N LEU A 363 -9.36 11.19 -9.92
CA LEU A 363 -8.95 10.36 -11.05
C LEU A 363 -9.99 9.28 -11.38
N GLN A 364 -10.66 8.74 -10.36
CA GLN A 364 -11.71 7.73 -10.49
C GLN A 364 -13.12 8.35 -10.50
N TYR A 365 -13.26 9.62 -10.89
CA TYR A 365 -14.54 10.31 -10.89
C TYR A 365 -15.62 9.55 -11.68
N ALA A 366 -15.24 8.84 -12.74
CA ALA A 366 -16.16 8.12 -13.61
C ALA A 366 -16.79 6.88 -12.96
N ASP A 367 -16.21 6.38 -11.87
CA ASP A 367 -16.67 5.18 -11.15
C ASP A 367 -17.72 5.54 -10.06
N PHE A 368 -18.01 6.83 -9.87
CA PHE A 368 -19.08 7.31 -8.99
C PHE A 368 -20.37 7.54 -9.76
N ASP A 369 -21.52 7.46 -9.08
CA ASP A 369 -22.83 7.66 -9.71
C ASP A 369 -23.17 9.14 -9.93
N SER A 370 -22.51 10.04 -9.19
CA SER A 370 -22.71 11.48 -9.33
C SER A 370 -21.48 12.32 -8.98
N PHE A 371 -21.41 13.53 -9.55
CA PHE A 371 -20.38 14.50 -9.20
C PHE A 371 -20.41 14.87 -7.70
N ALA A 372 -21.59 14.86 -7.06
CA ALA A 372 -21.73 15.14 -5.63
C ALA A 372 -20.98 14.11 -4.78
N GLN A 373 -21.06 12.83 -5.12
CA GLN A 373 -20.31 11.78 -4.43
C GLN A 373 -18.79 11.99 -4.55
N VAL A 374 -18.31 12.38 -5.74
CA VAL A 374 -16.89 12.68 -5.95
C VAL A 374 -16.46 13.87 -5.11
N LEU A 375 -17.22 14.96 -5.13
CA LEU A 375 -16.90 16.17 -4.39
C LEU A 375 -16.90 15.94 -2.88
N VAL A 376 -17.90 15.23 -2.35
CA VAL A 376 -17.94 14.85 -0.93
C VAL A 376 -16.77 13.95 -0.58
N SER A 377 -16.42 12.98 -1.45
CA SER A 377 -15.24 12.12 -1.25
C SER A 377 -13.96 12.93 -1.17
N MET A 378 -13.76 13.89 -2.08
CA MET A 378 -12.59 14.79 -2.09
C MET A 378 -12.53 15.73 -0.88
N ILE A 379 -13.65 16.03 -0.22
CA ILE A 379 -13.66 16.89 0.97
C ILE A 379 -13.47 16.07 2.25
N VAL A 380 -14.08 14.89 2.34
CA VAL A 380 -14.14 14.08 3.56
C VAL A 380 -12.97 13.11 3.69
N LEU A 381 -12.54 12.45 2.60
CA LEU A 381 -11.46 11.46 2.66
C LEU A 381 -10.11 12.06 3.06
N PRO A 382 -9.64 13.20 2.51
CA PRO A 382 -8.32 13.72 2.85
C PRO A 382 -8.09 13.97 4.35
N PRO A 383 -8.96 14.73 5.06
CA PRO A 383 -8.73 14.99 6.49
C PRO A 383 -8.92 13.73 7.34
N THR A 384 -9.87 12.87 7.00
CA THR A 384 -10.13 11.64 7.77
C THR A 384 -9.01 10.62 7.62
N MET A 385 -8.45 10.47 6.42
CA MET A 385 -7.34 9.53 6.16
C MET A 385 -6.02 10.01 6.77
N ALA A 386 -5.73 11.32 6.68
CA ALA A 386 -4.59 11.89 7.38
C ALA A 386 -4.71 11.75 8.90
N TYR A 387 -5.93 11.90 9.44
CA TYR A 387 -6.19 11.67 10.87
C TYR A 387 -6.04 10.19 11.24
N ALA A 388 -6.59 9.27 10.43
CA ALA A 388 -6.47 7.83 10.63
C ALA A 388 -5.00 7.36 10.66
N GLU A 389 -4.15 7.87 9.77
CA GLU A 389 -2.70 7.62 9.78
C GLU A 389 -2.03 8.13 11.05
N ALA A 390 -2.42 9.31 11.53
CA ALA A 390 -1.86 9.91 12.73
C ALA A 390 -2.20 9.13 14.02
N ILE A 391 -3.36 8.47 14.08
CA ILE A 391 -3.81 7.73 15.28
C ILE A 391 -3.56 6.22 15.20
N ALA A 392 -3.16 5.71 14.04
CA ALA A 392 -3.06 4.28 13.83
C ALA A 392 -2.07 3.62 14.82
N PRO A 393 -2.41 2.44 15.37
CA PRO A 393 -1.50 1.68 16.20
C PRO A 393 -0.25 1.25 15.44
N HIS A 394 0.84 1.02 16.17
CA HIS A 394 2.10 0.53 15.61
C HIS A 394 1.86 -0.58 14.59
N THR A 395 2.39 -0.41 13.37
CA THR A 395 2.32 -1.39 12.27
C THR A 395 0.92 -1.77 11.79
N MET A 396 -0.14 -1.13 12.29
CA MET A 396 -1.54 -1.35 11.90
C MET A 396 -2.13 -0.19 11.07
N ASP A 397 -1.27 0.67 10.52
CA ASP A 397 -1.65 1.81 9.68
C ASP A 397 -2.60 1.36 8.56
N THR A 398 -2.21 0.34 7.81
CA THR A 398 -2.97 -0.17 6.66
C THR A 398 -4.39 -0.66 6.97
N PRO A 399 -4.63 -1.61 7.88
CA PRO A 399 -6.00 -2.03 8.18
C PRO A 399 -6.87 -0.87 8.70
N VAL A 400 -6.31 0.04 9.49
CA VAL A 400 -7.04 1.23 9.98
C VAL A 400 -7.43 2.15 8.83
N LEU A 401 -6.49 2.44 7.92
CA LEU A 401 -6.76 3.26 6.73
C LEU A 401 -7.76 2.59 5.80
N MET A 402 -7.63 1.29 5.54
CA MET A 402 -8.52 0.57 4.63
C MET A 402 -9.94 0.49 5.18
N ILE A 403 -10.12 0.22 6.47
CA ILE A 403 -11.43 0.23 7.12
C ILE A 403 -12.03 1.64 7.09
N GLY A 404 -11.26 2.64 7.51
CA GLY A 404 -11.73 4.03 7.55
C GLY A 404 -12.14 4.52 6.16
N CYS A 405 -11.29 4.31 5.15
CA CYS A 405 -11.54 4.70 3.77
C CYS A 405 -12.75 3.97 3.19
N GLY A 406 -12.81 2.65 3.36
CA GLY A 406 -13.89 1.84 2.82
C GLY A 406 -15.26 2.15 3.45
N ILE A 407 -15.32 2.37 4.77
CA ILE A 407 -16.58 2.79 5.44
C ILE A 407 -17.04 4.15 4.92
N ILE A 408 -16.14 5.13 4.82
CA ILE A 408 -16.49 6.47 4.35
C ILE A 408 -16.96 6.43 2.90
N LEU A 409 -16.23 5.73 2.02
CA LEU A 409 -16.64 5.55 0.63
C LEU A 409 -17.99 4.84 0.50
N TRP A 410 -18.22 3.80 1.31
CA TRP A 410 -19.50 3.09 1.32
C TRP A 410 -20.65 4.00 1.76
N VAL A 411 -20.43 4.83 2.80
CA VAL A 411 -21.44 5.81 3.24
C VAL A 411 -21.72 6.84 2.14
N ILE A 412 -20.70 7.35 1.47
CA ILE A 412 -20.89 8.36 0.41
C ILE A 412 -21.64 7.77 -0.77
N THR A 413 -21.22 6.60 -1.25
CA THR A 413 -21.85 5.93 -2.41
C THR A 413 -23.27 5.46 -2.14
N THR A 414 -23.62 5.19 -0.88
CA THR A 414 -24.97 4.71 -0.52
C THR A 414 -25.95 5.85 -0.17
N PHE A 415 -25.47 6.95 0.42
CA PHE A 415 -26.35 7.96 1.03
C PHE A 415 -26.27 9.35 0.40
N VAL A 416 -25.34 9.60 -0.53
CA VAL A 416 -25.21 10.85 -1.30
C VAL A 416 -25.56 10.59 -2.75
#